data_AF-A0A2W1MXV7-F1
#
_entry.id   AF-A0A2W1MXV7-F1
#
_cell.length_a   1.000
_cell.length_b   1.000
_cell.length_c   1.000
_cell.angle_alpha   90.00
_cell.angle_beta   90.00
_cell.angle_gamma   90.00
#
_symmetry.space_group_name_H-M   'P 1'
#
loop_
_entity.id
_entity.type
_entity.pdbx_description
1 polymer ?
#
loop_
_entity_poly.entity_id
_entity_poly.type
_entity_poly.pdbx_seq_one_letter_code
_entity_poly.pdbx_strand_id
1 'polypeptide(L)'
;MPSVRQAVLEWMGRAGRNQENMAVFFFCGHGLAFGEAENTLLLEDFGGNPVNPMADAIAFDSMRLGVMRHCGANYQIHLVDACRTPPTDDFLDTYGNRATGDPIAVAGLNRRLRHKIVPVYFATGLASSAYGLTGQPSLFTQGLLQSMRGPASRDKGAHWEVQVPALAEGINKCVASMDFQAQPQYCQPHETGRELMIHRLRDVPEVIVKVFTRDLALLPQAILAHVDHIGGRKERAPAPAPWWVALSTGSYSFEALAAVDKTQVLGQTSKYVVPPASEVGL
;
A
#
# COMPACT_ATOMS: atom_id res chain seq x y z
N MET A 1 25.22 9.13 -13.40
CA MET A 1 24.29 7.98 -13.28
C MET A 1 23.53 7.86 -14.60
N PRO A 2 23.11 6.68 -15.06
CA PRO A 2 22.20 6.60 -16.21
C PRO A 2 20.91 7.38 -15.90
N SER A 3 20.34 8.07 -16.88
CA SER A 3 19.08 8.79 -16.70
C SER A 3 17.96 7.82 -16.32
N VAL A 4 16.93 8.29 -15.60
CA VAL A 4 15.80 7.46 -15.17
C VAL A 4 15.14 6.76 -16.38
N ARG A 5 15.06 7.46 -17.52
CA ARG A 5 14.61 6.89 -18.80
C ARG A 5 15.41 5.65 -19.20
N GLN A 6 16.74 5.72 -19.16
CA GLN A 6 17.59 4.58 -19.49
C GLN A 6 17.41 3.42 -18.49
N ALA A 7 17.27 3.73 -17.19
CA ALA A 7 17.02 2.73 -16.16
C ALA A 7 15.68 1.99 -16.39
N VAL A 8 14.62 2.69 -16.80
CA VAL A 8 13.33 2.07 -17.16
C VAL A 8 13.46 1.14 -18.37
N LEU A 9 14.17 1.57 -19.42
CA LEU A 9 14.39 0.74 -20.62
C LEU A 9 15.20 -0.52 -20.29
N GLU A 10 16.25 -0.41 -19.48
CA GLU A 10 17.06 -1.55 -19.04
C GLU A 10 16.27 -2.49 -18.13
N TRP A 11 15.48 -1.95 -17.20
CA TRP A 11 14.57 -2.72 -16.36
C TRP A 11 13.57 -3.51 -17.20
N MET A 12 12.94 -2.87 -18.19
CA MET A 12 12.02 -3.51 -19.12
C MET A 12 12.70 -4.62 -19.93
N GLY A 13 13.90 -4.36 -20.45
CA GLY A 13 14.69 -5.35 -21.18
C GLY A 13 15.10 -6.55 -20.31
N ARG A 14 15.45 -6.32 -19.05
CA ARG A 14 15.79 -7.39 -18.09
C ARG A 14 14.56 -8.23 -17.72
N ALA A 15 13.46 -7.57 -17.38
CA ALA A 15 12.20 -8.25 -17.05
C ALA A 15 11.70 -9.09 -18.24
N GLY A 16 11.79 -8.55 -19.46
CA GLY A 16 11.33 -9.21 -20.68
C GLY A 16 12.07 -10.48 -21.11
N ARG A 17 13.17 -10.87 -20.44
CA ARG A 17 13.95 -12.07 -20.79
C ARG A 17 13.20 -13.39 -20.57
N ASN A 18 12.20 -13.40 -19.68
CA ASN A 18 11.31 -14.53 -19.46
C ASN A 18 9.90 -14.01 -19.21
N GLN A 19 8.89 -14.62 -19.84
CA GLN A 19 7.50 -14.24 -19.67
C GLN A 19 6.98 -14.47 -18.24
N GLU A 20 7.58 -15.40 -17.50
CA GLU A 20 7.22 -15.70 -16.10
C GLU A 20 7.88 -14.76 -15.09
N ASN A 21 8.77 -13.87 -15.52
CA ASN A 21 9.35 -12.88 -14.63
C ASN A 21 8.28 -11.96 -14.05
N MET A 22 8.46 -11.60 -12.78
CA MET A 22 7.71 -10.53 -12.12
C MET A 22 8.52 -9.24 -12.16
N ALA A 23 8.06 -8.28 -12.97
CA ALA A 23 8.60 -6.93 -12.97
C ALA A 23 7.94 -6.14 -11.84
N VAL A 24 8.75 -5.49 -11.00
CA VAL A 24 8.24 -4.55 -9.98
C VAL A 24 8.78 -3.16 -10.32
N PHE A 25 7.87 -2.20 -10.45
CA PHE A 25 8.15 -0.78 -10.55
C PHE A 25 7.71 -0.12 -9.24
N PHE A 26 8.64 0.51 -8.54
CA PHE A 26 8.37 1.26 -7.32
C PHE A 26 8.88 2.69 -7.50
N PHE A 27 8.00 3.66 -7.31
CA PHE A 27 8.34 5.08 -7.31
C PHE A 27 7.94 5.70 -5.98
N CYS A 28 8.82 6.54 -5.42
CA CYS A 28 8.56 7.32 -4.23
C CYS A 28 9.05 8.75 -4.46
N GLY A 29 8.16 9.73 -4.33
CA GLY A 29 8.50 11.13 -4.59
C GLY A 29 7.28 12.01 -4.83
N HIS A 30 7.48 13.10 -5.57
CA HIS A 30 6.40 14.00 -5.94
C HIS A 30 5.63 13.48 -7.16
N GLY A 31 4.33 13.74 -7.17
CA GLY A 31 3.46 13.38 -8.27
C GLY A 31 2.28 14.33 -8.39
N LEU A 32 1.75 14.38 -9.61
CA LEU A 32 0.57 15.17 -9.99
C LEU A 32 -0.44 14.26 -10.70
N ALA A 33 -1.71 14.65 -10.68
CA ALA A 33 -2.76 13.97 -11.42
C ALA A 33 -3.41 14.91 -12.45
N PHE A 34 -3.24 14.61 -13.73
CA PHE A 34 -3.92 15.29 -14.83
C PHE A 34 -5.27 14.61 -15.09
N GLY A 35 -6.19 14.80 -14.15
CA GLY A 35 -7.47 14.11 -14.11
C GLY A 35 -7.33 12.62 -13.78
N GLU A 36 -8.29 11.80 -14.20
CA GLU A 36 -8.27 10.35 -13.96
C GLU A 36 -7.37 9.59 -14.94
N ALA A 37 -7.04 10.20 -16.08
CA ALA A 37 -6.43 9.53 -17.21
C ALA A 37 -4.90 9.42 -17.12
N GLU A 38 -4.25 10.34 -16.40
CA GLU A 38 -2.80 10.41 -16.37
C GLU A 38 -2.28 10.92 -15.02
N ASN A 39 -1.45 10.12 -14.37
CA ASN A 39 -0.63 10.52 -13.24
C ASN A 39 0.79 10.81 -13.74
N THR A 40 1.43 11.83 -13.18
CA THR A 40 2.81 12.20 -13.49
C THR A 40 3.68 11.97 -12.27
N LEU A 41 4.87 11.39 -12.49
CA LEU A 41 5.93 11.27 -11.49
C LEU A 41 7.01 12.33 -11.76
N LEU A 42 7.30 13.16 -10.76
CA LEU A 42 8.28 14.24 -10.89
C LEU A 42 9.67 13.73 -10.48
N LEU A 43 10.63 13.89 -11.37
CA LEU A 43 12.03 13.54 -11.13
C LEU A 43 12.81 14.73 -10.55
N GLU A 44 14.07 14.50 -10.18
CA GLU A 44 14.92 15.52 -9.53
C GLU A 44 15.19 16.75 -10.41
N ASP A 45 15.13 16.59 -11.72
CA ASP A 45 15.36 17.59 -12.76
C ASP A 45 14.06 18.26 -13.26
N PHE A 46 12.92 17.97 -12.64
CA PHE A 46 11.65 18.64 -12.91
C PHE A 46 11.80 20.17 -12.84
N GLY A 47 11.26 20.88 -13.84
CA GLY A 47 11.38 22.33 -13.96
C GLY A 47 12.72 22.84 -14.50
N GLY A 48 13.67 21.95 -14.83
CA GLY A 48 14.95 22.31 -15.44
C GLY A 48 14.82 22.95 -16.82
N ASN A 49 13.70 22.74 -17.51
CA ASN A 49 13.34 23.39 -18.78
C ASN A 49 12.19 24.38 -18.58
N PRO A 50 12.43 25.70 -18.56
CA PRO A 50 11.38 26.71 -18.32
C PRO A 50 10.27 26.74 -19.37
N VAL A 51 10.52 26.30 -20.61
CA VAL A 51 9.49 26.29 -21.67
C VAL A 51 8.70 24.99 -21.72
N ASN A 52 9.20 23.94 -21.08
CA ASN A 52 8.50 22.67 -20.89
C ASN A 52 8.97 22.02 -19.57
N PRO A 53 8.44 22.46 -18.42
CA PRO A 53 8.91 22.01 -17.10
C PRO A 53 8.70 20.50 -16.88
N MET A 54 7.84 19.88 -17.68
CA MET A 54 7.49 18.45 -17.62
C MET A 54 8.36 17.59 -18.52
N ALA A 55 9.31 18.17 -19.28
CA ALA A 55 10.17 17.42 -20.21
C ALA A 55 10.87 16.24 -19.54
N ASP A 56 11.25 16.39 -18.26
CA ASP A 56 11.96 15.41 -17.47
C ASP A 56 11.07 14.73 -16.40
N ALA A 57 9.74 14.87 -16.53
CA ALA A 57 8.78 14.12 -15.72
C ALA A 57 8.33 12.85 -16.46
N ILE A 58 7.79 11.87 -15.72
CA ILE A 58 7.26 10.63 -16.32
C ILE A 58 5.74 10.73 -16.40
N ALA A 59 5.18 10.59 -17.60
CA ALA A 59 3.75 10.34 -17.80
C ALA A 59 3.47 8.87 -17.47
N PHE A 60 3.10 8.57 -16.21
CA PHE A 60 3.13 7.23 -15.67
C PHE A 60 2.11 6.28 -16.29
N ASP A 61 0.87 6.71 -16.51
CA ASP A 61 -0.15 5.84 -17.09
C ASP A 61 0.19 5.55 -18.55
N SER A 62 0.64 6.57 -19.29
CA SER A 62 1.14 6.38 -20.66
C SER A 62 2.36 5.45 -20.69
N MET A 63 3.32 5.62 -19.78
CA MET A 63 4.48 4.74 -19.64
C MET A 63 4.06 3.30 -19.32
N ARG A 64 3.18 3.11 -18.34
CA ARG A 64 2.65 1.80 -17.93
C ARG A 64 2.02 1.09 -19.12
N LEU A 65 1.21 1.78 -19.92
CA LEU A 65 0.61 1.21 -21.13
C LEU A 65 1.68 0.82 -22.17
N GLY A 66 2.73 1.63 -22.31
CA GLY A 66 3.90 1.32 -23.15
C GLY A 66 4.65 0.09 -22.68
N VAL A 67 4.98 0.01 -21.38
CA VAL A 67 5.65 -1.13 -20.75
C VAL A 67 4.80 -2.38 -20.88
N MET A 68 3.49 -2.30 -20.63
CA MET A 68 2.56 -3.42 -20.80
C MET A 68 2.61 -3.98 -22.23
N ARG A 69 2.78 -3.11 -23.23
CA ARG A 69 2.88 -3.50 -24.64
C ARG A 69 4.23 -4.11 -25.01
N HIS A 70 5.34 -3.50 -24.56
CA HIS A 70 6.68 -3.80 -25.07
C HIS A 70 7.48 -4.73 -24.16
N CYS A 71 7.13 -4.84 -22.88
CA CYS A 71 7.79 -5.74 -21.95
C CYS A 71 7.37 -7.20 -22.18
N GLY A 72 8.35 -8.10 -22.29
CA GLY A 72 8.11 -9.54 -22.43
C GLY A 72 7.45 -10.19 -21.19
N ALA A 73 7.70 -9.64 -19.99
CA ALA A 73 7.18 -10.18 -18.72
C ALA A 73 5.66 -10.08 -18.63
N ASN A 74 4.98 -11.14 -18.22
CA ASN A 74 3.52 -11.16 -18.07
C ASN A 74 3.03 -10.53 -16.78
N TYR A 75 3.90 -10.40 -15.78
CA TYR A 75 3.55 -9.88 -14.45
C TYR A 75 4.30 -8.57 -14.20
N GLN A 76 3.57 -7.48 -13.97
CA GLN A 76 4.15 -6.14 -13.86
C GLN A 76 3.45 -5.36 -12.74
N ILE A 77 4.01 -5.38 -11.53
CA ILE A 77 3.43 -4.74 -10.36
C ILE A 77 3.96 -3.30 -10.26
N HIS A 78 3.05 -2.33 -10.17
CA HIS A 78 3.38 -0.92 -10.06
C HIS A 78 2.94 -0.39 -8.70
N LEU A 79 3.88 0.19 -7.97
CA LEU A 79 3.71 0.74 -6.63
C LEU A 79 4.10 2.22 -6.70
N VAL A 80 3.12 3.11 -6.56
CA VAL A 80 3.31 4.56 -6.76
C VAL A 80 3.07 5.28 -5.44
N ASP A 81 4.15 5.63 -4.78
CA ASP A 81 4.20 6.35 -3.53
C ASP A 81 4.41 7.86 -3.77
N ALA A 82 3.35 8.49 -4.25
CA ALA A 82 3.34 9.90 -4.60
C ALA A 82 1.96 10.52 -4.38
N CYS A 83 1.93 11.84 -4.24
CA CYS A 83 0.69 12.62 -4.27
C CYS A 83 0.00 12.48 -5.63
N ARG A 84 -1.31 12.73 -5.63
CA ARG A 84 -2.16 12.75 -6.84
C ARG A 84 -3.00 14.02 -6.88
N THR A 85 -2.41 15.13 -6.45
CA THR A 85 -3.03 16.46 -6.50
C THR A 85 -3.04 16.98 -7.94
N PRO A 86 -4.07 17.73 -8.36
CA PRO A 86 -4.05 18.37 -9.65
C PRO A 86 -2.91 19.40 -9.73
N PRO A 87 -2.39 19.71 -10.94
CA PRO A 87 -1.58 20.91 -11.15
C PRO A 87 -2.34 22.17 -10.76
N THR A 88 -1.62 23.26 -10.51
CA THR A 88 -2.25 24.56 -10.24
C THR A 88 -2.93 25.13 -11.49
N ASP A 89 -3.91 26.00 -11.31
CA ASP A 89 -4.61 26.67 -12.42
C ASP A 89 -3.62 27.44 -13.30
N ASP A 90 -2.68 28.19 -12.70
CA ASP A 90 -1.62 28.91 -13.42
C ASP A 90 -0.77 27.99 -14.31
N PHE A 91 -0.49 26.77 -13.85
CA PHE A 91 0.26 25.78 -14.63
C PHE A 91 -0.57 25.32 -15.84
N LEU A 92 -1.86 25.03 -15.63
CA LEU A 92 -2.76 24.59 -16.68
C LEU A 92 -2.99 25.69 -17.73
N ASP A 93 -3.12 26.94 -17.30
CA ASP A 93 -3.27 28.09 -18.21
C ASP A 93 -2.01 28.34 -19.05
N THR A 94 -0.83 28.12 -18.47
CA THR A 94 0.45 28.37 -19.14
C THR A 94 0.87 27.24 -20.08
N TYR A 95 0.78 25.98 -19.62
CA TYR A 95 1.34 24.81 -20.32
C TYR A 95 0.30 23.84 -20.85
N GLY A 96 -0.97 23.99 -20.45
CA GLY A 96 -2.07 23.12 -20.85
C GLY A 96 -2.10 21.78 -20.10
N ASN A 97 -3.23 21.08 -20.23
CA ASN A 97 -3.48 19.79 -19.59
C ASN A 97 -2.79 18.59 -20.28
N ARG A 98 -2.01 18.82 -21.34
CA ARG A 98 -1.27 17.78 -22.07
C ARG A 98 0.22 17.76 -21.74
N ALA A 99 0.70 18.72 -20.96
CA ALA A 99 2.06 18.72 -20.46
C ALA A 99 2.15 17.73 -19.28
N THR A 100 2.14 16.42 -19.56
CA THR A 100 2.05 15.36 -18.53
C THR A 100 3.34 14.55 -18.34
N GLY A 101 4.38 14.81 -19.13
CA GLY A 101 5.68 14.15 -19.05
C GLY A 101 6.03 13.28 -20.26
N ASP A 102 7.21 12.65 -20.21
CA ASP A 102 7.65 11.65 -21.17
C ASP A 102 7.01 10.29 -20.83
N PRO A 103 6.27 9.65 -21.76
CA PRO A 103 5.79 8.30 -21.54
C PRO A 103 6.92 7.25 -21.52
N ILE A 104 8.16 7.60 -21.93
CA ILE A 104 9.33 6.71 -22.08
C ILE A 104 9.15 5.64 -23.17
N ALA A 105 8.01 4.94 -23.16
CA ALA A 105 7.58 3.94 -24.13
C ALA A 105 6.15 4.25 -24.57
N VAL A 106 5.92 4.38 -25.88
CA VAL A 106 4.61 4.74 -26.43
C VAL A 106 3.75 3.49 -26.66
N ALA A 107 2.49 3.55 -26.21
CA ALA A 107 1.49 2.52 -26.45
C ALA A 107 0.75 2.71 -27.79
N GLY A 108 0.03 1.69 -28.23
CA GLY A 108 -0.87 1.77 -29.40
C GLY A 108 -1.65 0.47 -29.57
N LEU A 109 -2.54 0.41 -30.56
CA LEU A 109 -3.54 -0.65 -30.70
C LEU A 109 -2.92 -2.03 -31.00
N ASN A 110 -2.81 -2.92 -30.00
CA ASN A 110 -2.48 -4.34 -30.21
C ASN A 110 -3.31 -5.26 -29.30
N ARG A 111 -3.75 -6.41 -29.83
CA ARG A 111 -4.66 -7.38 -29.20
C ARG A 111 -3.97 -8.44 -28.32
N ARG A 112 -2.64 -8.40 -28.15
CA ARG A 112 -1.84 -9.39 -27.39
C ARG A 112 -1.73 -9.14 -25.87
N LEU A 113 -2.63 -8.34 -25.29
CA LEU A 113 -2.59 -7.95 -23.88
C LEU A 113 -3.28 -8.94 -22.93
N ARG A 114 -3.98 -9.95 -23.45
CA ARG A 114 -4.87 -10.85 -22.69
C ARG A 114 -4.22 -11.67 -21.57
N HIS A 115 -2.89 -11.82 -21.61
CA HIS A 115 -2.14 -12.62 -20.63
C HIS A 115 -1.38 -11.76 -19.60
N LYS A 116 -1.40 -10.43 -19.73
CA LYS A 116 -0.70 -9.54 -18.81
C LYS A 116 -1.51 -9.35 -17.51
N ILE A 117 -0.82 -9.32 -16.37
CA ILE A 117 -1.34 -8.92 -15.07
C ILE A 117 -0.51 -7.71 -14.62
N VAL A 118 -1.14 -6.54 -14.60
CA VAL A 118 -0.43 -5.25 -14.43
C VAL A 118 -1.07 -4.41 -13.33
N PRO A 119 -1.09 -4.89 -12.07
CA PRO A 119 -1.76 -4.16 -11.01
C PRO A 119 -0.99 -2.88 -10.65
N VAL A 120 -1.75 -1.84 -10.33
CA VAL A 120 -1.22 -0.56 -9.86
C VAL A 120 -1.77 -0.28 -8.46
N TYR A 121 -0.90 0.16 -7.56
CA TYR A 121 -1.27 0.61 -6.23
C TYR A 121 -0.72 2.01 -6.01
N PHE A 122 -1.63 2.97 -5.88
CA PHE A 122 -1.28 4.32 -5.51
C PHE A 122 -1.31 4.46 -3.99
N ALA A 123 -0.41 5.28 -3.43
CA ALA A 123 -0.38 5.59 -2.00
C ALA A 123 -1.61 6.36 -1.50
N THR A 124 -2.36 6.97 -2.42
CA THR A 124 -3.46 7.87 -2.12
C THR A 124 -4.50 7.88 -3.24
N GLY A 125 -5.69 8.40 -2.93
CA GLY A 125 -6.77 8.62 -3.90
C GLY A 125 -6.46 9.78 -4.85
N LEU A 126 -7.34 10.01 -5.83
CA LEU A 126 -7.26 11.23 -6.65
C LEU A 126 -7.41 12.48 -5.79
N ALA A 127 -6.78 13.57 -6.20
CA ALA A 127 -6.78 14.87 -5.52
C ALA A 127 -6.28 14.82 -4.06
N SER A 128 -5.52 13.79 -3.69
CA SER A 128 -5.10 13.53 -2.32
C SER A 128 -3.58 13.48 -2.19
N SER A 129 -3.08 13.74 -0.99
CA SER A 129 -1.64 13.73 -0.68
C SER A 129 -1.17 12.38 -0.17
N ALA A 130 0.12 12.10 -0.35
CA ALA A 130 0.83 11.00 0.31
C ALA A 130 1.73 11.57 1.41
N TYR A 131 1.75 10.93 2.57
CA TYR A 131 2.41 11.43 3.77
C TYR A 131 3.54 10.52 4.25
N GLY A 132 4.46 11.12 5.01
CA GLY A 132 5.51 10.42 5.73
C GLY A 132 5.88 11.17 7.01
N LEU A 133 6.54 10.45 7.92
CA LEU A 133 7.12 11.02 9.12
C LEU A 133 8.57 11.43 8.84
N THR A 134 9.04 12.52 9.45
CA THR A 134 10.43 12.97 9.30
C THR A 134 11.41 11.85 9.67
N GLY A 135 12.32 11.52 8.75
CA GLY A 135 13.33 10.48 8.95
C GLY A 135 12.81 9.04 8.88
N GLN A 136 11.56 8.83 8.49
CA GLN A 136 10.95 7.50 8.31
C GLN A 136 10.49 7.31 6.87
N PRO A 137 10.27 6.05 6.41
CA PRO A 137 9.57 5.81 5.15
C PRO A 137 8.16 6.42 5.18
N SER A 138 7.57 6.65 4.01
CA SER A 138 6.18 7.11 3.92
C SER A 138 5.21 6.13 4.60
N LEU A 139 3.99 6.57 4.91
CA LEU A 139 2.96 5.67 5.45
C LEU A 139 2.66 4.51 4.50
N PHE A 140 2.57 4.79 3.20
CA PHE A 140 2.33 3.76 2.19
C PHE A 140 3.45 2.74 2.17
N THR A 141 4.71 3.18 2.17
CA THR A 141 5.87 2.29 2.17
C THR A 141 5.94 1.48 3.47
N GLN A 142 5.70 2.09 4.62
CA GLN A 142 5.62 1.35 5.89
C GLN A 142 4.50 0.30 5.85
N GLY A 143 3.32 0.67 5.34
CA GLY A 143 2.16 -0.21 5.24
C GLY A 143 2.40 -1.36 4.27
N LEU A 144 3.03 -1.08 3.13
CA LEU A 144 3.50 -2.06 2.15
C LEU A 144 4.45 -3.06 2.79
N LEU A 145 5.53 -2.59 3.42
CA LEU A 145 6.52 -3.47 4.04
C LEU A 145 5.91 -4.35 5.13
N GLN A 146 5.01 -3.80 5.94
CA GLN A 146 4.31 -4.57 6.97
C GLN A 146 3.32 -5.57 6.35
N SER A 147 2.58 -5.17 5.30
CA SER A 147 1.60 -6.04 4.63
C SER A 147 2.24 -7.32 4.07
N MET A 148 3.50 -7.23 3.64
CA MET A 148 4.29 -8.36 3.12
C MET A 148 4.64 -9.41 4.19
N ARG A 149 4.42 -9.13 5.48
CA ARG A 149 4.71 -10.06 6.59
C ARG A 149 3.51 -10.92 7.01
N GLY A 150 2.34 -10.67 6.45
CA GLY A 150 1.13 -11.37 6.86
C GLY A 150 -0.18 -10.70 6.49
N PRO A 151 -0.36 -9.38 6.67
CA PRO A 151 -1.67 -8.75 6.43
C PRO A 151 -2.18 -8.85 4.99
N ALA A 152 -1.30 -8.95 4.00
CA ALA A 152 -1.67 -9.21 2.61
C ALA A 152 -1.64 -10.71 2.23
N SER A 153 -1.55 -11.62 3.20
CA SER A 153 -1.42 -13.05 2.95
C SER A 153 -2.77 -13.80 2.92
N ARG A 154 -2.76 -14.96 2.27
CA ARG A 154 -3.86 -15.93 2.19
C ARG A 154 -3.34 -17.33 2.49
N ASP A 155 -4.19 -18.12 3.13
CA ASP A 155 -3.90 -19.52 3.45
C ASP A 155 -3.99 -20.37 2.17
N LYS A 156 -2.95 -21.18 1.91
CA LYS A 156 -2.91 -22.18 0.84
C LYS A 156 -2.78 -23.60 1.38
N GLY A 157 -3.16 -23.82 2.63
CA GLY A 157 -3.14 -25.09 3.34
C GLY A 157 -1.74 -25.43 3.90
N ALA A 158 -0.74 -25.56 3.03
CA ALA A 158 0.62 -25.91 3.43
C ALA A 158 1.51 -24.69 3.73
N HIS A 159 1.10 -23.50 3.28
CA HIS A 159 1.86 -22.26 3.41
C HIS A 159 0.97 -21.03 3.24
N TRP A 160 1.55 -19.87 3.53
CA TRP A 160 0.91 -18.57 3.36
C TRP A 160 1.52 -17.81 2.20
N GLU A 161 0.68 -17.18 1.39
CA GLU A 161 1.09 -16.41 0.21
C GLU A 161 0.57 -14.99 0.29
N VAL A 162 1.45 -14.01 0.06
CA VAL A 162 1.04 -12.65 -0.27
C VAL A 162 0.63 -12.61 -1.73
N GLN A 163 -0.57 -12.09 -2.00
CA GLN A 163 -1.18 -12.13 -3.32
C GLN A 163 -1.60 -10.74 -3.79
N VAL A 164 -1.57 -10.53 -5.11
CA VAL A 164 -2.00 -9.28 -5.75
C VAL A 164 -3.36 -8.76 -5.22
N PRO A 165 -4.44 -9.57 -5.18
CA PRO A 165 -5.74 -9.05 -4.73
C PRO A 165 -5.77 -8.60 -3.26
N ALA A 166 -4.87 -9.14 -2.42
CA ALA A 166 -4.83 -8.89 -0.99
C ALA A 166 -3.96 -7.69 -0.60
N LEU A 167 -3.15 -7.17 -1.53
CA LEU A 167 -2.12 -6.19 -1.20
C LEU A 167 -2.70 -4.85 -0.74
N ALA A 168 -3.68 -4.29 -1.45
CA ALA A 168 -4.30 -3.02 -1.09
C ALA A 168 -5.00 -3.11 0.29
N GLU A 169 -5.70 -4.22 0.55
CA GLU A 169 -6.34 -4.47 1.85
C GLU A 169 -5.30 -4.52 2.98
N GLY A 170 -4.23 -5.30 2.78
CA GLY A 170 -3.14 -5.42 3.76
C GLY A 170 -2.45 -4.08 4.03
N ILE A 171 -2.11 -3.32 2.98
CA ILE A 171 -1.52 -1.98 3.12
C ILE A 171 -2.46 -1.08 3.94
N ASN A 172 -3.74 -1.02 3.58
CA ASN A 172 -4.70 -0.14 4.25
C ASN A 172 -4.90 -0.49 5.72
N LYS A 173 -4.88 -1.78 6.07
CA LYS A 173 -4.96 -2.22 7.47
C LYS A 173 -3.70 -1.82 8.25
N CYS A 174 -2.52 -1.96 7.66
CA CYS A 174 -1.27 -1.50 8.29
C CYS A 174 -1.26 0.02 8.47
N VAL A 175 -1.61 0.80 7.44
CA VAL A 175 -1.67 2.27 7.51
C VAL A 175 -2.66 2.72 8.57
N ALA A 176 -3.84 2.11 8.64
CA ALA A 176 -4.85 2.42 9.66
C ALA A 176 -4.38 2.13 11.10
N SER A 177 -3.39 1.26 11.27
CA SER A 177 -2.82 0.90 12.58
C SER A 177 -1.70 1.83 13.06
N MET A 178 -1.25 2.76 12.21
CA MET A 178 -0.16 3.68 12.55
C MET A 178 -0.67 4.86 13.39
N ASP A 179 0.20 5.34 14.28
CA ASP A 179 -0.04 6.49 15.17
C ASP A 179 0.08 7.85 14.44
N PHE A 180 -0.13 7.86 13.13
CA PHE A 180 -0.10 9.05 12.31
C PHE A 180 -1.40 9.12 11.51
N GLN A 181 -2.35 9.90 12.02
CA GLN A 181 -3.63 10.16 11.35
C GLN A 181 -3.95 11.65 11.35
N ALA A 182 -3.04 12.47 10.80
CA ALA A 182 -3.36 13.87 10.50
C ALA A 182 -4.53 13.98 9.51
N GLN A 183 -4.56 13.08 8.52
CA GLN A 183 -5.67 12.90 7.57
C GLN A 183 -5.76 11.42 7.14
N PRO A 184 -6.93 10.95 6.67
CA PRO A 184 -7.06 9.60 6.14
C PRO A 184 -6.22 9.43 4.86
N GLN A 185 -5.28 8.47 4.88
CA GLN A 185 -4.55 8.03 3.69
C GLN A 185 -4.85 6.55 3.47
N TYR A 186 -5.25 6.20 2.26
CA TYR A 186 -5.50 4.82 1.86
C TYR A 186 -4.84 4.54 0.51
N CYS A 187 -4.20 3.38 0.43
CA CYS A 187 -3.81 2.77 -0.81
C CYS A 187 -5.03 2.59 -1.72
N GLN A 188 -4.93 3.15 -2.92
CA GLN A 188 -5.94 3.06 -3.96
C GLN A 188 -5.43 2.12 -5.06
N PRO A 189 -6.00 0.91 -5.20
CA PRO A 189 -5.67 0.05 -6.32
C PRO A 189 -6.30 0.57 -7.62
N HIS A 190 -5.57 0.44 -8.72
CA HIS A 190 -6.03 0.65 -10.08
C HIS A 190 -5.67 -0.60 -10.89
N GLU A 191 -6.68 -1.25 -11.46
CA GLU A 191 -6.60 -2.59 -12.05
C GLU A 191 -6.11 -3.65 -11.03
N THR A 192 -7.03 -4.34 -10.34
CA THR A 192 -6.65 -5.53 -9.58
C THR A 192 -6.67 -6.75 -10.51
N GLY A 193 -5.51 -7.39 -10.66
CA GLY A 193 -5.38 -8.58 -11.49
C GLY A 193 -6.06 -9.81 -10.86
N ARG A 194 -6.04 -10.92 -11.60
CA ARG A 194 -6.33 -12.25 -11.05
C ARG A 194 -5.29 -12.62 -9.97
N GLU A 195 -5.58 -13.68 -9.23
CA GLU A 195 -4.68 -14.22 -8.22
C GLU A 195 -3.26 -14.47 -8.81
N LEU A 196 -2.27 -13.85 -8.18
CA LEU A 196 -0.85 -14.02 -8.47
C LEU A 196 -0.09 -13.91 -7.15
N MET A 197 0.71 -14.93 -6.84
CA MET A 197 1.60 -14.92 -5.69
C MET A 197 2.74 -13.93 -5.93
N ILE A 198 2.89 -12.97 -5.03
CA ILE A 198 4.02 -12.03 -4.99
C ILE A 198 5.15 -12.63 -4.16
N HIS A 199 4.79 -13.22 -3.01
CA HIS A 199 5.75 -13.70 -2.03
C HIS A 199 5.14 -14.82 -1.19
N ARG A 200 5.92 -15.87 -0.91
CA ARG A 200 5.57 -16.90 0.07
C ARG A 200 6.21 -16.57 1.41
N LEU A 201 5.41 -16.54 2.48
CA LEU A 201 5.92 -16.32 3.82
C LEU A 201 6.74 -17.53 4.29
N ARG A 202 7.82 -17.24 5.02
CA ARG A 202 8.70 -18.26 5.61
C ARG A 202 8.18 -18.75 6.96
N ASP A 203 7.50 -17.87 7.69
CA ASP A 203 6.98 -18.11 9.04
C ASP A 203 5.46 -17.91 9.07
N VAL A 204 4.85 -18.15 10.24
CA VAL A 204 3.45 -17.83 10.49
C VAL A 204 3.20 -16.33 10.28
N PRO A 205 2.10 -15.95 9.62
CA PRO A 205 1.85 -14.55 9.28
C PRO A 205 1.58 -13.71 10.53
N GLU A 206 2.07 -12.48 10.49
CA GLU A 206 1.62 -11.41 11.38
C GLU A 206 0.22 -10.94 10.98
N VAL A 207 -0.65 -10.77 11.96
CA VAL A 207 -2.03 -10.29 11.81
C VAL A 207 -2.19 -9.01 12.61
N ILE A 208 -2.62 -7.94 11.93
CA ILE A 208 -2.95 -6.68 12.58
C ILE A 208 -4.39 -6.76 13.07
N VAL A 209 -4.56 -6.67 14.39
CA VAL A 209 -5.85 -6.81 15.06
C VAL A 209 -6.27 -5.47 15.64
N LYS A 210 -7.43 -4.98 15.20
CA LYS A 210 -8.11 -3.84 15.82
C LYS A 210 -8.95 -4.35 16.99
N VAL A 211 -8.69 -3.86 18.19
CA VAL A 211 -9.47 -4.20 19.38
C VAL A 211 -10.14 -2.94 19.91
N PHE A 212 -11.43 -3.02 20.18
CA PHE A 212 -12.22 -1.90 20.68
C PHE A 212 -13.26 -2.40 21.68
N THR A 213 -13.71 -1.51 22.55
CA THR A 213 -14.88 -1.74 23.39
C THR A 213 -16.15 -1.38 22.62
N ARG A 214 -17.26 -2.11 22.81
CA ARG A 214 -18.54 -1.77 22.18
C ARG A 214 -19.00 -0.35 22.52
N ASP A 215 -18.75 0.07 23.75
CA ASP A 215 -18.83 1.47 24.15
C ASP A 215 -17.43 2.11 24.09
N LEU A 216 -17.21 2.95 23.07
CA LEU A 216 -15.91 3.61 22.84
C LEU A 216 -15.55 4.59 23.96
N ALA A 217 -16.51 5.07 24.75
CA ALA A 217 -16.24 5.93 25.90
C ALA A 217 -15.44 5.21 27.01
N LEU A 218 -15.39 3.87 26.98
CA LEU A 218 -14.61 3.07 27.92
C LEU A 218 -13.13 2.98 27.54
N LEU A 219 -12.74 3.27 26.30
CA LEU A 219 -11.35 3.12 25.83
C LEU A 219 -10.31 3.88 26.70
N PRO A 220 -10.54 5.15 27.09
CA PRO A 220 -9.60 5.90 27.92
C PRO A 220 -9.43 5.37 29.35
N GLN A 221 -10.33 4.50 29.81
CA GLN A 221 -10.37 3.94 31.16
C GLN A 221 -10.21 2.41 31.18
N ALA A 222 -9.94 1.80 30.03
CA ALA A 222 -9.81 0.36 29.87
C ALA A 222 -8.35 -0.02 29.55
N ILE A 223 -7.88 -1.12 30.12
CA ILE A 223 -6.64 -1.78 29.74
C ILE A 223 -7.02 -2.93 28.82
N LEU A 224 -6.42 -3.00 27.64
CA LEU A 224 -6.52 -4.21 26.83
C LEU A 224 -5.54 -5.24 27.36
N ALA A 225 -6.05 -6.42 27.71
CA ALA A 225 -5.25 -7.62 27.91
C ALA A 225 -5.57 -8.65 26.83
N HIS A 226 -4.56 -9.35 26.33
CA HIS A 226 -4.76 -10.51 25.47
C HIS A 226 -3.85 -11.67 25.87
N VAL A 227 -4.39 -12.88 25.78
CA VAL A 227 -3.72 -14.13 26.17
C VAL A 227 -3.67 -15.05 24.96
N ASP A 228 -2.48 -15.55 24.64
CA ASP A 228 -2.31 -16.56 23.59
C ASP A 228 -2.65 -17.98 24.09
N HIS A 229 -2.71 -18.94 23.17
CA HIS A 229 -3.02 -20.34 23.47
C HIS A 229 -2.00 -21.05 24.39
N ILE A 230 -0.79 -20.50 24.58
CA ILE A 230 0.22 -21.04 25.51
C ILE A 230 0.22 -20.32 26.86
N GLY A 231 -0.71 -19.37 27.07
CA GLY A 231 -0.89 -18.64 28.33
C GLY A 231 -0.08 -17.33 28.44
N GLY A 232 0.58 -16.90 27.38
CA GLY A 232 1.30 -15.62 27.32
C GLY A 232 0.33 -14.44 27.36
N ARG A 233 0.29 -13.73 28.49
CA ARG A 233 -0.53 -12.52 28.68
C ARG A 233 0.27 -11.27 28.35
N LYS A 234 -0.31 -10.38 27.53
CA LYS A 234 0.23 -9.04 27.27
C LYS A 234 -0.85 -7.99 27.48
N GLU A 235 -0.43 -6.81 27.96
CA GLU A 235 -1.31 -5.69 28.23
C GLU A 235 -0.95 -4.46 27.39
N ARG A 236 -1.94 -3.61 27.15
CA ARG A 236 -1.82 -2.28 26.55
C ARG A 236 -2.53 -1.28 27.45
N ALA A 237 -1.87 -0.15 27.67
CA ALA A 237 -2.40 0.93 28.48
C ALA A 237 -3.70 1.50 27.85
N PRO A 238 -4.51 2.22 28.65
CA PRO A 238 -5.67 2.92 28.13
C PRO A 238 -5.29 3.94 27.06
N ALA A 239 -6.16 4.08 26.07
CA ALA A 239 -5.98 5.00 24.96
C ALA A 239 -7.33 5.58 24.54
N PRO A 240 -7.39 6.82 24.00
CA PRO A 240 -8.64 7.41 23.54
C PRO A 240 -9.14 6.84 22.20
N ALA A 241 -8.45 5.83 21.65
CA ALA A 241 -8.74 5.21 20.38
C ALA A 241 -8.63 3.67 20.49
N PRO A 242 -9.25 2.91 19.58
CA PRO A 242 -9.08 1.46 19.51
C PRO A 242 -7.60 1.05 19.53
N TRP A 243 -7.30 -0.05 20.20
CA TRP A 243 -5.95 -0.61 20.21
C TRP A 243 -5.68 -1.34 18.89
N TRP A 244 -4.44 -1.22 18.43
CA TRP A 244 -3.91 -2.05 17.37
C TRP A 244 -2.82 -2.95 17.92
N VAL A 245 -2.94 -4.26 17.71
CA VAL A 245 -1.95 -5.24 18.14
C VAL A 245 -1.56 -6.15 16.98
N ALA A 246 -0.26 -6.40 16.85
CA ALA A 246 0.29 -7.38 15.91
C ALA A 246 0.41 -8.74 16.62
N LEU A 247 -0.28 -9.76 16.09
CA LEU A 247 -0.34 -11.12 16.64
C LEU A 247 0.02 -12.14 15.57
N SER A 248 0.54 -13.31 15.95
CA SER A 248 0.61 -14.43 15.02
C SER A 248 -0.78 -15.05 14.82
N THR A 249 -0.95 -15.83 13.75
CA THR A 249 -2.19 -16.62 13.58
C THR A 249 -2.39 -17.58 14.75
N GLY A 250 -3.62 -17.66 15.28
CA GLY A 250 -3.95 -18.56 16.39
C GLY A 250 -5.16 -18.11 17.21
N SER A 251 -5.50 -18.89 18.23
CA SER A 251 -6.56 -18.55 19.18
C SER A 251 -6.06 -17.61 20.27
N TYR A 252 -6.84 -16.56 20.53
CA TYR A 252 -6.57 -15.58 21.58
C TYR A 252 -7.83 -15.30 22.40
N SER A 253 -7.65 -15.08 23.70
CA SER A 253 -8.64 -14.43 24.56
C SER A 253 -8.28 -12.95 24.70
N PHE A 254 -9.26 -12.07 24.57
CA PHE A 254 -9.13 -10.63 24.70
C PHE A 254 -10.04 -10.14 25.83
N GLU A 255 -9.52 -9.26 26.67
CA GLU A 255 -10.21 -8.68 27.82
C GLU A 255 -9.99 -7.17 27.83
N ALA A 256 -11.06 -6.42 28.11
CA ALA A 256 -10.99 -5.02 28.51
C ALA A 256 -11.12 -5.00 30.04
N LEU A 257 -10.11 -4.53 30.74
CA LEU A 257 -10.09 -4.43 32.20
C LEU A 257 -10.22 -2.98 32.64
N ALA A 258 -10.86 -2.71 33.77
CA ALA A 258 -10.89 -1.35 34.30
C ALA A 258 -9.48 -0.91 34.73
N ALA A 259 -9.06 0.29 34.34
CA ALA A 259 -7.73 0.80 34.69
C ALA A 259 -7.57 1.03 36.21
N VAL A 260 -8.66 1.35 36.90
CA VAL A 260 -8.69 1.60 38.35
C VAL A 260 -8.68 0.30 39.18
N ASP A 261 -9.17 -0.80 38.60
CA ASP A 261 -9.20 -2.12 39.22
C ASP A 261 -9.11 -3.19 38.13
N LYS A 262 -7.91 -3.74 37.94
CA LYS A 262 -7.65 -4.75 36.90
C LYS A 262 -8.42 -6.06 37.11
N THR A 263 -9.03 -6.27 38.29
CA THR A 263 -9.87 -7.45 38.55
C THR A 263 -11.27 -7.30 37.95
N GLN A 264 -11.69 -6.07 37.65
CA GLN A 264 -12.96 -5.77 37.00
C GLN A 264 -12.83 -5.92 35.47
N VAL A 265 -13.48 -6.94 34.93
CA VAL A 265 -13.58 -7.16 33.48
C VAL A 265 -14.76 -6.35 32.92
N LEU A 266 -14.46 -5.41 32.03
CA LEU A 266 -15.43 -4.57 31.32
C LEU A 266 -16.00 -5.26 30.08
N GLY A 267 -15.24 -6.15 29.46
CA GLY A 267 -15.63 -6.93 28.30
C GLY A 267 -14.62 -8.02 28.01
N GLN A 268 -15.07 -9.13 27.42
CA GLN A 268 -14.19 -10.24 27.06
C GLN A 268 -14.72 -11.00 25.85
N THR A 269 -13.80 -11.54 25.05
CA THR A 269 -14.15 -12.41 23.93
C THR A 269 -12.96 -13.28 23.54
N SER A 270 -13.22 -14.40 22.86
CA SER A 270 -12.19 -15.24 22.26
C SER A 270 -12.34 -15.23 20.76
N LYS A 271 -11.20 -15.19 20.04
CA LYS A 271 -11.19 -15.18 18.58
C LYS A 271 -9.99 -15.94 18.03
N TYR A 272 -10.23 -16.69 16.95
CA TYR A 272 -9.16 -17.19 16.10
C TYR A 272 -8.72 -16.07 15.15
N VAL A 273 -7.50 -15.59 15.34
CA VAL A 273 -6.88 -14.49 14.60
C VAL A 273 -6.16 -15.07 13.39
N VAL A 274 -6.43 -14.51 12.22
CA VAL A 274 -5.88 -14.93 10.92
C VAL A 274 -5.86 -13.74 9.95
N PRO A 275 -4.92 -13.66 8.97
CA PRO A 275 -4.94 -12.63 7.93
C PRO A 275 -6.26 -12.57 7.15
N PRO A 276 -6.57 -11.44 6.48
CA PRO A 276 -5.75 -10.22 6.30
C PRO A 276 -5.70 -9.28 7.51
N ALA A 277 -6.79 -9.17 8.25
CA ALA A 277 -6.86 -8.43 9.51
C ALA A 277 -8.05 -8.95 10.32
N SER A 278 -8.01 -8.76 11.63
CA SER A 278 -9.12 -9.14 12.51
C SER A 278 -9.59 -7.95 13.31
N GLU A 279 -10.90 -7.84 13.50
CA GLU A 279 -11.50 -6.86 14.40
C GLU A 279 -12.15 -7.58 15.58
N VAL A 280 -11.97 -7.04 16.79
CA VAL A 280 -12.43 -7.63 18.05
C VAL A 280 -13.17 -6.56 18.84
N GLY A 281 -14.47 -6.76 19.03
CA GLY A 281 -15.30 -5.94 19.92
C GLY A 281 -15.46 -6.61 21.27
N LEU A 282 -15.11 -5.87 22.34
CA LEU A 282 -15.20 -6.27 23.75
C LEU A 282 -16.44 -5.70 24.42
#